data_AF-A0A2V6T0H1-F1
#
_entry.id   AF-A0A2V6T0H1-F1
#
_cell.length_a   1.000
_cell.length_b   1.000
_cell.length_c   1.000
_cell.angle_alpha   90.00
_cell.angle_beta   90.00
_cell.angle_gamma   90.00
#
_symmetry.space_group_name_H-M   'P 1'
#
loop_
_entity.id
_entity.type
_entity.pdbx_description
1 polymer ?
#
loop_
_entity_poly.entity_id
_entity_poly.type
_entity_poly.pdbx_seq_one_letter_code
_entity_poly.pdbx_strand_id
1 'polypeptide(L)'
;MGLPGRILREGVVAGLIGAAVVASWFLVFDLVQGAPLRTPTVLGRVIAGIALGRGMPDPYAGIALAPILGYTILHGLGFVVVGLIAAFLIDGAEREPAMLLALLIFLAAFEVFFLALIVFLAQPLLGVLAWWAILIGNFLAVAAMLPYFLIWHRRLAGTLVGRWVAVAHEGIIGGLVGAAVVAVWFLVYDTLRWFQPLRTPALLGAAVFEGLRDPKMLVIRLDLVLGYTVLHFAAFAVFGIVVASLIVAAEREPRLLLGLLILFLCFELVFLGIVSAVDEALVDALLWWNIAIGNLLAAVAMITYFFLGHRSLGARLLERWSED
;
A
#
# COMPACT_ATOMS: atom_id res chain seq x y z
N MET A 1 -11.55 -22.13 21.41
CA MET A 1 -11.75 -21.03 22.38
C MET A 1 -12.26 -19.83 21.61
N GLY A 2 -13.44 -19.29 21.95
CA GLY A 2 -14.01 -18.14 21.23
C GLY A 2 -13.28 -16.84 21.56
N LEU A 3 -13.37 -15.85 20.67
CA LEU A 3 -12.85 -14.51 20.94
C LEU A 3 -13.58 -13.92 22.18
N PRO A 4 -12.86 -13.27 23.11
CA PRO A 4 -13.48 -12.51 24.19
C PRO A 4 -14.53 -11.54 23.62
N GLY A 5 -15.69 -11.41 24.27
CA GLY A 5 -16.81 -10.60 23.78
C GLY A 5 -16.45 -9.13 23.51
N ARG A 6 -15.43 -8.61 24.20
CA ARG A 6 -14.85 -7.29 23.94
C ARG A 6 -14.20 -7.19 22.57
N ILE A 7 -13.32 -8.13 22.21
CA ILE A 7 -12.62 -8.16 20.90
C ILE A 7 -13.64 -8.30 19.78
N LEU A 8 -14.66 -9.15 19.96
CA LEU A 8 -15.73 -9.32 18.99
C LEU A 8 -16.47 -7.99 18.75
N ARG A 9 -16.87 -7.28 19.82
CA ARG A 9 -17.55 -5.99 19.72
C ARG A 9 -16.67 -4.93 19.06
N GLU A 10 -15.43 -4.79 19.51
CA GLU A 10 -14.50 -3.79 18.97
C GLU A 10 -14.22 -4.04 17.50
N GLY A 11 -13.98 -5.30 17.11
CA GLY A 11 -13.72 -5.66 15.73
C GLY A 11 -14.91 -5.46 14.81
N VAL A 12 -16.13 -5.84 15.24
CA VAL A 12 -17.35 -5.59 14.47
C VAL A 12 -17.58 -4.08 14.29
N VAL A 13 -17.49 -3.30 15.38
CA VAL A 13 -17.73 -1.84 15.31
C VAL A 13 -16.69 -1.16 14.43
N ALA A 14 -15.40 -1.46 14.62
CA ALA A 14 -14.34 -0.92 13.78
C ALA A 14 -14.52 -1.30 12.31
N GLY A 15 -14.85 -2.57 12.04
CA GLY A 15 -15.15 -3.03 10.69
C GLY A 15 -16.29 -2.23 10.05
N LEU A 16 -17.41 -2.09 10.76
CA LEU A 16 -18.55 -1.31 10.26
C LEU A 16 -18.23 0.18 10.04
N ILE A 17 -17.37 0.78 10.88
CA ILE A 17 -16.85 2.14 10.66
C ILE A 17 -16.08 2.20 9.33
N GLY A 18 -15.13 1.29 9.12
CA GLY A 18 -14.37 1.23 7.88
C GLY A 18 -15.27 1.03 6.65
N ALA A 19 -16.23 0.11 6.75
CA ALA A 19 -17.18 -0.18 5.68
C ALA A 19 -18.01 1.06 5.31
N ALA A 20 -18.51 1.79 6.31
CA ALA A 20 -19.32 2.99 6.13
C ALA A 20 -18.51 4.13 5.50
N VAL A 21 -17.25 4.32 5.92
CA VAL A 21 -16.36 5.34 5.36
C VAL A 21 -16.04 5.05 3.90
N VAL A 22 -15.67 3.81 3.57
CA VAL A 22 -15.41 3.42 2.17
C VAL A 22 -16.67 3.57 1.31
N ALA A 23 -17.82 3.14 1.81
CA ALA A 23 -19.10 3.30 1.10
C ALA A 23 -19.44 4.78 0.87
N SER A 24 -19.19 5.64 1.84
CA SER A 24 -19.41 7.08 1.72
C SER A 24 -18.44 7.72 0.73
N TRP A 25 -17.17 7.33 0.74
CA TRP A 25 -16.17 7.78 -0.22
C TRP A 25 -16.58 7.42 -1.66
N PHE A 26 -16.95 6.16 -1.90
CA PHE A 26 -17.38 5.73 -3.24
C PHE A 26 -18.73 6.34 -3.65
N LEU A 27 -19.63 6.63 -2.71
CA LEU A 27 -20.84 7.39 -3.02
C LEU A 27 -20.50 8.81 -3.52
N VAL A 28 -19.58 9.51 -2.86
CA VAL A 28 -19.11 10.84 -3.29
C VAL A 28 -18.41 10.75 -4.65
N PHE A 29 -17.51 9.77 -4.82
CA PHE A 29 -16.82 9.54 -6.08
C PHE A 29 -17.80 9.29 -7.25
N ASP A 30 -18.77 8.42 -7.05
CA ASP A 30 -19.83 8.10 -8.01
C ASP A 30 -20.71 9.32 -8.34
N LEU A 31 -21.05 10.13 -7.33
CA LEU A 31 -21.80 11.38 -7.51
C LEU A 31 -21.04 12.39 -8.36
N VAL A 32 -19.73 12.55 -8.13
CA VAL A 32 -18.88 13.44 -8.93
C VAL A 32 -18.80 12.98 -10.39
N GLN A 33 -18.87 11.66 -10.63
CA GLN A 33 -18.94 11.10 -11.98
C GLN A 33 -20.35 11.11 -12.61
N GLY A 34 -21.36 11.65 -11.91
CA GLY A 34 -22.73 11.74 -12.40
C GLY A 34 -23.51 10.42 -12.41
N ALA A 35 -23.01 9.39 -11.72
CA ALA A 35 -23.61 8.05 -11.70
C ALA A 35 -23.65 7.49 -10.26
N PRO A 36 -24.56 7.96 -9.40
CA PRO A 36 -24.63 7.53 -8.00
C PRO A 36 -24.79 6.02 -7.87
N LEU A 37 -24.10 5.39 -6.92
CA LEU A 37 -24.15 3.94 -6.65
C LEU A 37 -23.68 3.05 -7.80
N ARG A 38 -22.93 3.61 -8.77
CA ARG A 38 -22.31 2.83 -9.84
C ARG A 38 -21.31 1.82 -9.30
N THR A 39 -20.42 2.24 -8.41
CA THR A 39 -19.40 1.37 -7.79
C THR A 39 -20.00 0.12 -7.15
N PRO A 40 -20.93 0.22 -6.18
CA PRO A 40 -21.53 -0.95 -5.55
C PRO A 40 -22.37 -1.79 -6.53
N THR A 41 -22.98 -1.18 -7.55
CA THR A 41 -23.69 -1.93 -8.60
C THR A 41 -22.74 -2.81 -9.40
N VAL A 42 -21.64 -2.23 -9.90
CA VAL A 42 -20.67 -2.92 -10.75
C VAL A 42 -19.97 -4.03 -9.97
N LEU A 43 -19.50 -3.75 -8.76
CA LEU A 43 -18.85 -4.76 -7.91
C LEU A 43 -19.81 -5.89 -7.55
N GLY A 44 -21.05 -5.57 -7.19
CA GLY A 44 -22.07 -6.59 -6.91
C GLY A 44 -22.36 -7.49 -8.10
N ARG A 45 -22.39 -6.93 -9.31
CA ARG A 45 -22.56 -7.74 -10.53
C ARG A 45 -21.35 -8.60 -10.81
N VAL A 46 -20.14 -8.06 -10.71
CA VAL A 46 -18.92 -8.84 -10.98
C VAL A 46 -18.84 -10.03 -10.04
N ILE A 47 -19.08 -9.83 -8.75
CA ILE A 47 -19.03 -10.90 -7.75
C ILE A 47 -20.13 -11.93 -8.01
N ALA A 48 -21.36 -11.50 -8.30
CA ALA A 48 -22.44 -12.41 -8.67
C ALA A 48 -22.16 -13.16 -9.98
N GLY A 49 -21.53 -12.50 -10.95
CA GLY A 49 -21.10 -13.10 -12.22
C GLY A 49 -20.11 -14.23 -11.99
N ILE A 50 -19.01 -13.93 -11.28
CA ILE A 50 -17.98 -14.90 -10.90
C ILE A 50 -18.60 -16.08 -10.13
N ALA A 51 -19.42 -15.81 -9.12
CA ALA A 51 -20.06 -16.84 -8.30
C ALA A 51 -20.99 -17.77 -9.10
N LEU A 52 -21.60 -17.26 -10.18
CA LEU A 52 -22.53 -18.00 -11.04
C LEU A 52 -21.87 -18.56 -12.31
N GLY A 53 -20.55 -18.42 -12.45
CA GLY A 53 -19.82 -18.81 -13.67
C GLY A 53 -20.25 -18.01 -14.92
N ARG A 54 -20.88 -16.86 -14.71
CA ARG A 54 -21.21 -15.92 -15.79
C ARG A 54 -20.00 -15.04 -16.00
N GLY A 55 -19.57 -14.86 -17.25
CA GLY A 55 -18.46 -13.97 -17.60
C GLY A 55 -18.66 -12.53 -17.10
N MET A 56 -17.70 -11.65 -17.38
CA MET A 56 -17.77 -10.28 -16.88
C MET A 56 -19.09 -9.60 -17.31
N PRO A 57 -19.89 -9.09 -16.35
CA PRO A 57 -21.10 -8.35 -16.67
C PRO A 57 -20.77 -6.97 -17.25
N ASP A 58 -21.67 -6.43 -18.08
CA ASP A 58 -21.55 -5.07 -18.60
C ASP A 58 -21.49 -4.05 -17.44
N PRO A 59 -20.37 -3.33 -17.27
CA PRO A 59 -20.22 -2.34 -16.20
C PRO A 59 -21.06 -1.08 -16.40
N TYR A 60 -21.63 -0.88 -17.59
CA TYR A 60 -22.46 0.26 -17.97
C TYR A 60 -23.95 -0.03 -17.98
N ALA A 61 -24.36 -1.29 -17.76
CA ALA A 61 -25.75 -1.60 -17.53
C ALA A 61 -26.22 -0.79 -16.30
N GLY A 62 -27.35 -0.08 -16.41
CA GLY A 62 -27.78 0.93 -15.42
C GLY A 62 -27.89 0.43 -13.96
N ILE A 63 -28.14 1.33 -13.02
CA ILE A 63 -28.17 1.04 -11.57
C ILE A 63 -29.18 -0.08 -11.25
N ALA A 64 -28.78 -1.06 -10.43
CA ALA A 64 -29.62 -2.19 -10.05
C ALA A 64 -29.55 -2.48 -8.55
N LEU A 65 -30.71 -2.60 -7.90
CA LEU A 65 -30.83 -2.74 -6.45
C LEU A 65 -30.23 -4.05 -5.92
N ALA A 66 -30.49 -5.17 -6.59
CA ALA A 66 -30.02 -6.48 -6.10
C ALA A 66 -28.48 -6.59 -6.04
N PRO A 67 -27.72 -6.19 -7.08
CA PRO A 67 -26.26 -6.09 -6.99
C PRO A 67 -25.76 -5.18 -5.88
N ILE A 68 -26.40 -4.00 -5.70
CA ILE A 68 -26.01 -3.06 -4.63
C ILE A 68 -26.15 -3.74 -3.27
N LEU A 69 -27.32 -4.33 -2.97
CA LEU A 69 -27.56 -4.99 -1.69
C LEU A 69 -26.60 -6.16 -1.45
N GLY A 70 -26.39 -6.99 -2.46
CA GLY A 70 -25.45 -8.10 -2.40
C GLY A 70 -24.03 -7.64 -2.09
N TYR A 71 -23.57 -6.59 -2.78
CA TYR A 71 -22.25 -6.00 -2.52
C TYR A 71 -22.17 -5.35 -1.14
N THR A 72 -23.16 -4.57 -0.73
CA THR A 72 -23.16 -3.90 0.59
C THR A 72 -23.05 -4.90 1.74
N ILE A 73 -23.76 -6.04 1.65
CA ILE A 73 -23.66 -7.11 2.65
C ILE A 73 -22.26 -7.71 2.65
N LEU A 74 -21.75 -8.11 1.48
CA LEU A 74 -20.44 -8.73 1.37
C LEU A 74 -19.31 -7.79 1.81
N HIS A 75 -19.37 -6.53 1.41
CA HIS A 75 -18.45 -5.47 1.81
C HIS A 75 -18.46 -5.28 3.32
N GLY A 76 -19.65 -5.16 3.92
CA GLY A 76 -19.79 -5.05 5.38
C GLY A 76 -19.20 -6.26 6.12
N LEU A 77 -19.48 -7.48 5.65
CA LEU A 77 -18.93 -8.71 6.23
C LEU A 77 -17.41 -8.79 6.09
N GLY A 78 -16.86 -8.43 4.92
CA GLY A 78 -15.41 -8.38 4.69
C GLY A 78 -14.71 -7.42 5.65
N PHE A 79 -15.26 -6.22 5.81
CA PHE A 79 -14.76 -5.25 6.77
C PHE A 79 -14.92 -5.69 8.23
N VAL A 80 -15.97 -6.41 8.58
CA VAL A 80 -16.11 -7.03 9.91
C VAL A 80 -14.98 -8.03 10.15
N VAL A 81 -14.65 -8.88 9.18
CA VAL A 81 -13.51 -9.82 9.30
C VAL A 81 -12.19 -9.06 9.50
N VAL A 82 -11.93 -8.03 8.70
CA VAL A 82 -10.73 -7.18 8.84
C VAL A 82 -10.69 -6.51 10.22
N GLY A 83 -11.82 -5.97 10.68
CA GLY A 83 -11.93 -5.35 11.99
C GLY A 83 -11.68 -6.35 13.13
N LEU A 84 -12.16 -7.60 13.02
CA LEU A 84 -11.89 -8.67 13.99
C LEU A 84 -10.42 -9.05 14.05
N ILE A 85 -9.75 -9.15 12.90
CA ILE A 85 -8.30 -9.40 12.84
C ILE A 85 -7.55 -8.25 13.50
N ALA A 86 -7.88 -7.00 13.16
CA ALA A 86 -7.26 -5.82 13.74
C ALA A 86 -7.46 -5.75 15.27
N ALA A 87 -8.68 -6.00 15.75
CA ALA A 87 -8.99 -6.01 17.18
C ALA A 87 -8.22 -7.11 17.93
N PHE A 88 -8.10 -8.30 17.33
CA PHE A 88 -7.30 -9.39 17.90
C PHE A 88 -5.81 -9.01 18.00
N LEU A 89 -5.23 -8.45 16.94
CA LEU A 89 -3.83 -8.03 16.93
C LEU A 89 -3.57 -6.89 17.92
N ILE A 90 -4.50 -5.95 18.04
CA ILE A 90 -4.43 -4.82 18.98
C ILE A 90 -4.51 -5.29 20.43
N ASP A 91 -5.45 -6.18 20.77
CA ASP A 91 -5.54 -6.76 22.11
C ASP A 91 -4.30 -7.61 22.45
N GLY A 92 -3.79 -8.38 21.48
CA GLY A 92 -2.53 -9.10 21.60
C GLY A 92 -1.33 -8.18 21.84
N ALA A 93 -1.30 -7.03 21.18
CA ALA A 93 -0.23 -6.03 21.30
C ALA A 93 -0.09 -5.42 22.69
N GLU A 94 -1.13 -5.43 23.52
CA GLU A 94 -1.02 -5.00 24.92
C GLU A 94 -0.20 -5.96 25.78
N ARG A 95 -0.09 -7.22 25.37
CA ARG A 95 0.64 -8.30 26.07
C ARG A 95 1.99 -8.57 25.41
N GLU A 96 2.03 -8.55 24.09
CA GLU A 96 3.20 -8.90 23.29
C GLU A 96 3.50 -7.81 22.26
N PRO A 97 4.58 -7.03 22.43
CA PRO A 97 4.93 -5.95 21.50
C PRO A 97 5.12 -6.41 20.04
N ALA A 98 5.43 -7.68 19.80
CA ALA A 98 5.56 -8.25 18.45
C ALA A 98 4.24 -8.23 17.67
N MET A 99 3.09 -8.23 18.35
CA MET A 99 1.78 -8.11 17.69
C MET A 99 1.54 -6.72 17.08
N LEU A 100 2.25 -5.67 17.52
CA LEU A 100 2.24 -4.37 16.83
C LEU A 100 2.92 -4.45 15.47
N LEU A 101 4.04 -5.18 15.40
CA LEU A 101 4.70 -5.45 14.13
C LEU A 101 3.79 -6.29 13.22
N ALA A 102 3.12 -7.30 13.79
CA ALA A 102 2.13 -8.08 13.04
C ALA A 102 0.95 -7.23 12.54
N LEU A 103 0.49 -6.24 13.31
CA LEU A 103 -0.54 -5.28 12.88
C LEU A 103 -0.06 -4.40 11.71
N LEU A 104 1.17 -3.87 11.79
CA LEU A 104 1.76 -3.08 10.71
C LEU A 104 1.96 -3.92 9.44
N ILE A 105 2.47 -5.13 9.59
CA ILE A 105 2.61 -6.09 8.48
C ILE A 105 1.24 -6.45 7.91
N PHE A 106 0.24 -6.73 8.76
CA PHE A 106 -1.11 -7.02 8.31
C PHE A 106 -1.68 -5.86 7.50
N LEU A 107 -1.56 -4.62 7.97
CA LEU A 107 -2.01 -3.44 7.24
C LEU A 107 -1.30 -3.30 5.88
N ALA A 108 0.03 -3.37 5.87
CA ALA A 108 0.82 -3.24 4.64
C ALA A 108 0.53 -4.39 3.65
N ALA A 109 0.50 -5.63 4.13
CA ALA A 109 0.23 -6.81 3.33
C ALA A 109 -1.22 -6.83 2.83
N PHE A 110 -2.18 -6.34 3.62
CA PHE A 110 -3.57 -6.21 3.20
C PHE A 110 -3.70 -5.25 2.01
N GLU A 111 -3.08 -4.07 2.07
CA GLU A 111 -3.10 -3.12 0.95
C GLU A 111 -2.44 -3.70 -0.31
N VAL A 112 -1.27 -4.34 -0.16
CA VAL A 112 -0.55 -4.96 -1.28
C VAL A 112 -1.34 -6.14 -1.87
N PHE A 113 -1.91 -7.00 -1.02
CA PHE A 113 -2.77 -8.11 -1.43
C PHE A 113 -4.01 -7.62 -2.16
N PHE A 114 -4.67 -6.58 -1.66
CA PHE A 114 -5.89 -6.05 -2.25
C PHE A 114 -5.60 -5.38 -3.60
N LEU A 115 -4.52 -4.60 -3.68
CA LEU A 115 -4.04 -4.01 -4.93
C LEU A 115 -3.67 -5.10 -5.95
N ALA A 116 -2.95 -6.13 -5.52
CA ALA A 116 -2.63 -7.28 -6.36
C ALA A 116 -3.90 -8.00 -6.82
N LEU A 117 -4.87 -8.26 -5.95
CA LEU A 117 -6.14 -8.86 -6.33
C LEU A 117 -6.85 -8.04 -7.41
N ILE A 118 -6.86 -6.71 -7.29
CA ILE A 118 -7.47 -5.83 -8.29
C ILE A 118 -6.72 -5.89 -9.61
N VAL A 119 -5.39 -5.78 -9.58
CA VAL A 119 -4.55 -5.80 -10.77
C VAL A 119 -4.58 -7.17 -11.44
N PHE A 120 -4.59 -8.29 -10.72
CA PHE A 120 -4.47 -9.62 -11.34
C PHE A 120 -5.83 -10.28 -11.62
N LEU A 121 -6.79 -10.17 -10.72
CA LEU A 121 -8.09 -10.86 -10.82
C LEU A 121 -9.17 -10.00 -11.47
N ALA A 122 -9.01 -8.67 -11.42
CA ALA A 122 -10.02 -7.71 -11.79
C ALA A 122 -9.52 -6.69 -12.81
N GLN A 123 -8.58 -7.06 -13.70
CA GLN A 123 -8.07 -6.20 -14.79
C GLN A 123 -9.17 -5.37 -15.47
N PRO A 124 -10.34 -5.92 -15.84
CA PRO A 124 -11.32 -5.12 -16.56
C PRO A 124 -12.22 -4.26 -15.66
N LEU A 125 -12.09 -4.36 -14.32
CA LEU A 125 -12.63 -3.38 -13.37
C LEU A 125 -11.77 -2.11 -13.31
N LEU A 126 -10.50 -2.13 -13.73
CA LEU A 126 -9.62 -0.95 -13.74
C LEU A 126 -10.14 0.19 -14.64
N GLY A 127 -10.99 -0.12 -15.63
CA GLY A 127 -11.65 0.88 -16.48
C GLY A 127 -12.87 1.56 -15.85
N VAL A 128 -13.36 1.06 -14.70
CA VAL A 128 -14.60 1.52 -14.05
C VAL A 128 -14.32 2.01 -12.62
N LEU A 129 -13.39 1.35 -11.95
CA LEU A 129 -12.91 1.67 -10.62
C LEU A 129 -11.43 2.00 -10.70
N ALA A 130 -11.13 3.28 -10.53
CA ALA A 130 -9.75 3.70 -10.48
C ALA A 130 -9.07 3.11 -9.22
N TRP A 131 -7.94 2.42 -9.41
CA TRP A 131 -7.19 1.81 -8.32
C TRP A 131 -6.83 2.83 -7.22
N TRP A 132 -6.58 4.09 -7.60
CA TRP A 132 -6.29 5.18 -6.66
C TRP A 132 -7.50 5.53 -5.78
N ALA A 133 -8.72 5.41 -6.30
CA ALA A 133 -9.93 5.67 -5.53
C ALA A 133 -10.12 4.59 -4.46
N ILE A 134 -9.76 3.34 -4.77
CA ILE A 134 -9.75 2.24 -3.80
C ILE A 134 -8.72 2.51 -2.72
N LEU A 135 -7.50 2.89 -3.10
CA LEU A 135 -6.42 3.20 -2.17
C LEU A 135 -6.82 4.34 -1.20
N ILE A 136 -7.42 5.42 -1.70
CA ILE A 136 -7.93 6.51 -0.84
C ILE A 136 -9.02 6.00 0.10
N GLY A 137 -9.97 5.21 -0.41
CA GLY A 137 -11.03 4.61 0.40
C GLY A 137 -10.48 3.79 1.57
N ASN A 138 -9.47 2.95 1.30
CA ASN A 138 -8.81 2.15 2.34
C ASN A 138 -8.07 3.02 3.36
N PHE A 139 -7.31 4.03 2.92
CA PHE A 139 -6.64 4.94 3.85
C PHE A 139 -7.63 5.71 4.72
N LEU A 140 -8.77 6.14 4.17
CA LEU A 140 -9.84 6.79 4.93
C LEU A 140 -10.45 5.82 5.97
N ALA A 141 -10.65 4.55 5.61
CA ALA A 141 -11.12 3.55 6.56
C ALA A 141 -10.13 3.34 7.70
N VAL A 142 -8.84 3.19 7.41
CA VAL A 142 -7.78 3.08 8.43
C VAL A 142 -7.76 4.32 9.32
N ALA A 143 -7.80 5.51 8.73
CA ALA A 143 -7.82 6.78 9.45
C ALA A 143 -9.07 6.94 10.34
N ALA A 144 -10.19 6.30 10.01
CA ALA A 144 -11.40 6.31 10.82
C ALA A 144 -11.42 5.21 11.89
N MET A 145 -10.90 4.03 11.58
CA MET A 145 -10.83 2.88 12.49
C MET A 145 -9.77 3.07 13.59
N LEU A 146 -8.61 3.65 13.24
CA LEU A 146 -7.49 3.78 14.17
C LEU A 146 -7.84 4.64 15.40
N PRO A 147 -8.44 5.85 15.28
CA PRO A 147 -8.87 6.62 16.44
C PRO A 147 -9.85 5.87 17.35
N TYR A 148 -10.75 5.08 16.77
CA TYR A 148 -11.66 4.23 17.56
C TYR A 148 -10.86 3.29 18.48
N PHE A 149 -9.88 2.56 17.93
CA PHE A 149 -9.02 1.70 18.76
C PHE A 149 -8.18 2.47 19.78
N LEU A 150 -7.63 3.62 19.41
CA LEU A 150 -6.79 4.44 20.31
C LEU A 150 -7.56 4.98 21.53
N ILE A 151 -8.84 5.31 21.37
CA ILE A 151 -9.69 5.80 22.47
C ILE A 151 -9.89 4.70 23.52
N TRP A 152 -10.09 3.46 23.09
CA TRP A 152 -10.39 2.31 23.96
C TRP A 152 -9.14 1.58 24.45
N HIS A 153 -8.01 1.71 23.75
CA HIS A 153 -6.71 1.17 24.12
C HIS A 153 -5.74 2.32 24.47
N ARG A 154 -5.95 2.97 25.61
CA ARG A 154 -5.08 4.09 26.04
C ARG A 154 -3.62 3.70 26.23
N ARG A 155 -3.34 2.42 26.54
CA ARG A 155 -1.98 1.90 26.60
C ARG A 155 -1.36 1.86 25.21
N LEU A 156 -2.07 1.34 24.21
CA LEU A 156 -1.70 1.41 22.79
C LEU A 156 -1.45 2.85 22.35
N ALA A 157 -2.33 3.79 22.72
CA ALA A 157 -2.14 5.20 22.40
C ALA A 157 -0.84 5.77 23.02
N GLY A 158 -0.56 5.45 24.29
CA GLY A 158 0.71 5.83 24.93
C GLY A 158 1.93 5.24 24.24
N THR A 159 1.87 3.98 23.80
CA THR A 159 2.97 3.34 23.08
C THR A 159 3.17 3.96 21.69
N LEU A 160 2.08 4.11 20.92
CA LEU A 160 2.08 4.58 19.53
C LEU A 160 2.43 6.08 19.40
N VAL A 161 1.89 6.94 20.27
CA VAL A 161 2.00 8.40 20.11
C VAL A 161 3.42 8.93 20.42
N GLY A 162 4.20 8.24 21.25
CA GLY A 162 5.57 8.64 21.57
C GLY A 162 6.61 8.00 20.66
N ARG A 163 6.94 6.73 20.95
CA ARG A 163 8.02 6.01 20.28
C ARG A 163 7.72 5.75 18.81
N TRP A 164 6.50 5.39 18.46
CA TRP A 164 6.18 5.05 17.07
C TRP A 164 5.94 6.26 16.17
N VAL A 165 5.61 7.44 16.72
CA VAL A 165 5.62 8.69 15.94
C VAL A 165 7.05 9.04 15.52
N ALA A 166 8.03 8.87 16.40
CA ALA A 166 9.44 9.05 16.04
C ALA A 166 9.87 8.05 14.95
N VAL A 167 9.53 6.76 15.12
CA VAL A 167 9.82 5.71 14.12
C VAL A 167 9.12 6.00 12.78
N ALA A 168 7.87 6.44 12.81
CA ALA A 168 7.14 6.80 11.60
C ALA A 168 7.75 8.03 10.92
N HIS A 169 8.16 9.04 11.69
CA HIS A 169 8.82 10.24 11.17
C HIS A 169 10.18 9.91 10.55
N GLU A 170 11.03 9.14 11.23
CA GLU A 170 12.30 8.63 10.70
C GLU A 170 12.07 7.77 9.46
N GLY A 171 11.05 6.91 9.50
CA GLY A 171 10.64 6.08 8.37
C GLY A 171 10.21 6.91 7.16
N ILE A 172 9.38 7.94 7.36
CA ILE A 172 8.97 8.85 6.30
C ILE A 172 10.20 9.52 5.68
N ILE A 173 11.07 10.14 6.49
CA ILE A 173 12.25 10.83 5.96
C ILE A 173 13.16 9.86 5.22
N GLY A 174 13.43 8.67 5.78
CA GLY A 174 14.22 7.64 5.11
C GLY A 174 13.60 7.23 3.77
N GLY A 175 12.28 7.02 3.75
CA GLY A 175 11.52 6.77 2.53
C GLY A 175 11.68 7.89 1.49
N LEU A 176 11.47 9.15 1.88
CA LEU A 176 11.62 10.31 0.99
C LEU A 176 13.05 10.44 0.44
N VAL A 177 14.08 10.09 1.22
CA VAL A 177 15.48 10.02 0.75
C VAL A 177 15.60 8.96 -0.35
N GLY A 178 15.08 7.74 -0.12
CA GLY A 178 15.06 6.69 -1.14
C GLY A 178 14.32 7.15 -2.41
N ALA A 179 13.16 7.77 -2.27
CA ALA A 179 12.35 8.27 -3.37
C ALA A 179 13.11 9.29 -4.22
N ALA A 180 13.79 10.24 -3.55
CA ALA A 180 14.59 11.26 -4.19
C ALA A 180 15.79 10.68 -4.95
N VAL A 181 16.47 9.67 -4.38
CA VAL A 181 17.59 9.00 -5.05
C VAL A 181 17.12 8.27 -6.32
N VAL A 182 16.00 7.54 -6.26
CA VAL A 182 15.40 6.93 -7.45
C VAL A 182 15.01 7.98 -8.49
N ALA A 183 14.38 9.08 -8.05
CA ALA A 183 13.97 10.15 -8.95
C ALA A 183 15.17 10.82 -9.65
N VAL A 184 16.26 11.08 -8.91
CA VAL A 184 17.51 11.62 -9.47
C VAL A 184 18.15 10.63 -10.43
N TRP A 185 18.20 9.34 -10.07
CA TRP A 185 18.73 8.29 -10.95
C TRP A 185 18.00 8.26 -12.30
N PHE A 186 16.67 8.21 -12.28
CA PHE A 186 15.88 8.19 -13.51
C PHE A 186 15.93 9.52 -14.26
N LEU A 187 16.01 10.66 -13.57
CA LEU A 187 16.22 11.95 -14.25
C LEU A 187 17.54 11.97 -15.02
N VAL A 188 18.63 11.48 -14.41
CA VAL A 188 19.94 11.37 -15.07
C VAL A 188 19.87 10.37 -16.23
N TYR A 189 19.31 9.19 -16.00
CA TYR A 189 19.16 8.15 -17.01
C TYR A 189 18.36 8.65 -18.23
N ASP A 190 17.20 9.26 -17.99
CA ASP A 190 16.31 9.80 -19.01
C ASP A 190 16.98 10.90 -19.85
N THR A 191 17.75 11.77 -19.18
CA THR A 191 18.49 12.85 -19.83
C THR A 191 19.63 12.30 -20.70
N LEU A 192 20.38 11.32 -20.21
CA LEU A 192 21.57 10.79 -20.91
C LEU A 192 21.21 9.78 -22.01
N ARG A 193 20.22 8.92 -21.78
CA ARG A 193 19.85 7.85 -22.71
C ARG A 193 18.89 8.33 -23.79
N TRP A 194 17.89 9.12 -23.40
CA TRP A 194 16.77 9.49 -24.26
C TRP A 194 16.75 10.95 -24.65
N PHE A 195 17.60 11.80 -24.06
CA PHE A 195 17.55 13.27 -24.20
C PHE A 195 16.16 13.85 -23.88
N GLN A 196 15.42 13.18 -23.00
CA GLN A 196 14.05 13.52 -22.63
C GLN A 196 13.92 13.45 -21.11
N PRO A 197 14.26 14.53 -20.36
CA PRO A 197 14.14 14.51 -18.90
C PRO A 197 12.70 14.20 -18.47
N LEU A 198 12.55 13.48 -17.36
CA LEU A 198 11.25 13.09 -16.78
C LEU A 198 10.43 12.12 -17.65
N ARG A 199 11.06 11.47 -18.64
CA ARG A 199 10.41 10.44 -19.48
C ARG A 199 9.87 9.28 -18.63
N THR A 200 10.65 8.76 -17.70
CA THR A 200 10.26 7.64 -16.84
C THR A 200 9.07 7.96 -15.94
N PRO A 201 9.06 9.04 -15.13
CA PRO A 201 7.87 9.38 -14.34
C PRO A 201 6.66 9.72 -15.20
N ALA A 202 6.84 10.29 -16.40
CA ALA A 202 5.74 10.49 -17.35
C ALA A 202 5.19 9.17 -17.89
N LEU A 203 6.07 8.22 -18.25
CA LEU A 203 5.70 6.90 -18.76
C LEU A 203 4.94 6.10 -17.71
N LEU A 204 5.46 6.06 -16.49
CA LEU A 204 4.82 5.37 -15.38
C LEU A 204 3.51 6.07 -14.98
N GLY A 205 3.46 7.40 -14.99
CA GLY A 205 2.22 8.17 -14.81
C GLY A 205 1.18 7.85 -15.88
N ALA A 206 1.56 7.84 -17.16
CA ALA A 206 0.67 7.49 -18.26
C ALA A 206 0.17 6.04 -18.16
N ALA A 207 1.06 5.10 -17.82
CA ALA A 207 0.69 3.70 -17.61
C ALA A 207 -0.32 3.53 -16.47
N VAL A 208 -0.10 4.26 -15.37
CA VAL A 208 -0.88 4.13 -14.14
C VAL A 208 -2.23 4.88 -14.20
N PHE A 209 -2.27 6.08 -14.78
CA PHE A 209 -3.47 6.93 -14.79
C PHE A 209 -4.27 6.84 -16.08
N GLU A 210 -3.61 6.55 -17.20
CA GLU A 210 -4.25 6.55 -18.54
C GLU A 210 -4.23 5.15 -19.17
N GLY A 211 -3.63 4.16 -18.49
CA GLY A 211 -3.54 2.79 -18.99
C GLY A 211 -2.62 2.67 -20.21
N LEU A 212 -1.68 3.59 -20.42
CA LEU A 212 -0.76 3.56 -21.54
C LEU A 212 0.06 2.25 -21.51
N ARG A 213 -0.02 1.48 -22.59
CA ARG A 213 0.70 0.21 -22.75
C ARG A 213 1.85 0.31 -23.76
N ASP A 214 1.74 1.16 -24.77
CA ASP A 214 2.80 1.40 -25.76
C ASP A 214 3.65 2.65 -25.39
N PRO A 215 4.93 2.48 -24.99
CA PRO A 215 5.82 3.58 -24.64
C PRO A 215 6.15 4.53 -25.79
N LYS A 216 5.89 4.14 -27.05
CA LYS A 216 6.08 5.00 -28.23
C LYS A 216 5.02 6.08 -28.34
N MET A 217 3.85 5.84 -27.76
CA MET A 217 2.73 6.79 -27.73
C MET A 217 2.84 7.79 -26.58
N LEU A 218 3.92 7.74 -25.80
CA LEU A 218 4.13 8.62 -24.67
C LEU A 218 4.27 10.08 -25.11
N VAL A 219 3.41 10.93 -24.56
CA VAL A 219 3.58 12.38 -24.55
C VAL A 219 3.89 12.82 -23.12
N ILE A 220 5.06 13.42 -22.91
CA ILE A 220 5.48 13.90 -21.59
C ILE A 220 4.59 15.09 -21.21
N ARG A 221 3.82 14.94 -20.14
CA ARG A 221 2.97 15.99 -19.58
C ARG A 221 3.23 16.16 -18.10
N LEU A 222 3.11 17.40 -17.64
CA LEU A 222 3.43 17.78 -16.27
C LEU A 222 2.48 17.13 -15.26
N ASP A 223 1.19 17.00 -15.59
CA ASP A 223 0.19 16.39 -14.72
C ASP A 223 0.46 14.89 -14.49
N LEU A 224 0.89 14.15 -15.52
CA LEU A 224 1.34 12.76 -15.38
C LEU A 224 2.59 12.64 -14.50
N VAL A 225 3.58 13.51 -14.73
CA VAL A 225 4.82 13.52 -13.93
C VAL A 225 4.54 13.86 -12.47
N LEU A 226 3.72 14.88 -12.20
CA LEU A 226 3.37 15.28 -10.83
C LEU A 226 2.53 14.20 -10.14
N GLY A 227 1.53 13.65 -10.82
CA GLY A 227 0.71 12.56 -10.29
C GLY A 227 1.56 11.35 -9.91
N TYR A 228 2.49 10.95 -10.78
CA TYR A 228 3.37 9.82 -10.51
C TYR A 228 4.38 10.15 -9.40
N THR A 229 4.93 11.36 -9.38
CA THR A 229 5.82 11.82 -8.31
C THR A 229 5.15 11.72 -6.94
N VAL A 230 3.90 12.19 -6.80
CA VAL A 230 3.17 12.08 -5.52
C VAL A 230 2.97 10.62 -5.12
N LEU A 231 2.55 9.77 -6.07
CA LEU A 231 2.37 8.34 -5.82
C LEU A 231 3.68 7.66 -5.38
N HIS A 232 4.77 7.94 -6.08
CA HIS A 232 6.10 7.41 -5.82
C HIS A 232 6.59 7.78 -4.42
N PHE A 233 6.53 9.06 -4.06
CA PHE A 233 6.96 9.53 -2.74
C PHE A 233 6.06 9.01 -1.62
N ALA A 234 4.76 8.88 -1.84
CA ALA A 234 3.85 8.26 -0.87
C ALA A 234 4.16 6.78 -0.64
N ALA A 235 4.40 6.01 -1.71
CA ALA A 235 4.78 4.60 -1.62
C ALA A 235 6.09 4.42 -0.85
N PHE A 236 7.09 5.24 -1.16
CA PHE A 236 8.38 5.23 -0.46
C PHE A 236 8.27 5.66 1.01
N ALA A 237 7.41 6.62 1.35
CA ALA A 237 7.16 7.00 2.74
C ALA A 237 6.58 5.82 3.55
N VAL A 238 5.60 5.11 2.98
CA VAL A 238 5.05 3.89 3.61
C VAL A 238 6.12 2.81 3.74
N PHE A 239 6.89 2.55 2.68
CA PHE A 239 7.99 1.59 2.70
C PHE A 239 9.04 1.93 3.78
N GLY A 240 9.40 3.21 3.89
CA GLY A 240 10.34 3.69 4.90
C GLY A 240 9.83 3.51 6.33
N ILE A 241 8.52 3.69 6.60
CA ILE A 241 7.91 3.37 7.90
C ILE A 241 8.05 1.88 8.23
N VAL A 242 7.83 1.00 7.24
CA VAL A 242 8.00 -0.46 7.43
C VAL A 242 9.46 -0.79 7.74
N VAL A 243 10.41 -0.22 7.00
CA VAL A 243 11.86 -0.40 7.23
C VAL A 243 12.25 0.09 8.62
N ALA A 244 11.85 1.30 9.02
CA ALA A 244 12.15 1.84 10.36
C ALA A 244 11.55 0.96 11.47
N SER A 245 10.34 0.45 11.27
CA SER A 245 9.68 -0.47 12.19
C SER A 245 10.43 -1.80 12.33
N LEU A 246 10.93 -2.35 11.22
CA LEU A 246 11.76 -3.56 11.23
C LEU A 246 13.12 -3.34 11.88
N ILE A 247 13.74 -2.18 11.69
CA ILE A 247 15.00 -1.83 12.36
C ILE A 247 14.80 -1.80 13.88
N VAL A 248 13.72 -1.15 14.35
CA VAL A 248 13.38 -1.13 15.78
C VAL A 248 13.05 -2.53 16.31
N ALA A 249 12.39 -3.37 15.52
CA ALA A 249 12.13 -4.75 15.91
C ALA A 249 13.45 -5.57 15.97
N ALA A 250 14.37 -5.31 15.05
CA ALA A 250 15.67 -5.96 14.97
C ALA A 250 16.58 -5.63 16.16
N GLU A 251 16.39 -4.49 16.83
CA GLU A 251 17.07 -4.19 18.10
C GLU A 251 16.78 -5.24 19.18
N ARG A 252 15.60 -5.89 19.13
CA ARG A 252 15.20 -6.94 20.07
C ARG A 252 15.51 -8.32 19.53
N GLU A 253 15.33 -8.53 18.23
CA GLU A 253 15.57 -9.81 17.58
C GLU A 253 16.40 -9.60 16.30
N PRO A 254 17.74 -9.76 16.37
CA PRO A 254 18.64 -9.47 15.25
C PRO A 254 18.33 -10.24 13.95
N ARG A 255 17.65 -11.39 14.06
CA ARG A 255 17.21 -12.19 12.90
C ARG A 255 16.24 -11.41 12.00
N LEU A 256 15.53 -10.41 12.52
CA LEU A 256 14.65 -9.55 11.75
C LEU A 256 15.39 -8.63 10.77
N LEU A 257 16.72 -8.48 10.88
CA LEU A 257 17.54 -7.85 9.83
C LEU A 257 17.49 -8.62 8.52
N LEU A 258 17.37 -9.95 8.56
CA LEU A 258 17.10 -10.76 7.37
C LEU A 258 15.73 -10.38 6.75
N GLY A 259 14.78 -9.98 7.59
CA GLY A 259 13.49 -9.45 7.17
C GLY A 259 13.60 -8.20 6.30
N LEU A 260 14.64 -7.35 6.48
CA LEU A 260 14.89 -6.21 5.59
C LEU A 260 15.31 -6.66 4.19
N LEU A 261 16.19 -7.67 4.10
CA LEU A 261 16.60 -8.26 2.82
C LEU A 261 15.40 -8.91 2.13
N ILE A 262 14.62 -9.71 2.87
CA ILE A 262 13.41 -10.36 2.35
C ILE A 262 12.40 -9.30 1.88
N LEU A 263 12.16 -8.24 2.67
CA LEU A 263 11.25 -7.16 2.31
C LEU A 263 11.70 -6.47 1.02
N PHE A 264 13.00 -6.18 0.88
CA PHE A 264 13.56 -5.60 -0.33
C PHE A 264 13.35 -6.53 -1.54
N LEU A 265 13.70 -7.81 -1.42
CA LEU A 265 13.51 -8.78 -2.50
C LEU A 265 12.03 -8.97 -2.88
N CYS A 266 11.14 -9.03 -1.89
CA CYS A 266 9.70 -9.09 -2.11
C CYS A 266 9.20 -7.83 -2.80
N PHE A 267 9.66 -6.64 -2.41
CA PHE A 267 9.33 -5.39 -3.06
C PHE A 267 9.77 -5.39 -4.54
N GLU A 268 11.01 -5.78 -4.83
CA GLU A 268 11.50 -5.89 -6.21
C GLU A 268 10.64 -6.84 -7.05
N LEU A 269 10.36 -8.03 -6.52
CA LEU A 269 9.60 -9.06 -7.23
C LEU A 269 8.14 -8.65 -7.45
N VAL A 270 7.51 -8.02 -6.46
CA VAL A 270 6.13 -7.54 -6.58
C VAL A 270 6.06 -6.36 -7.54
N PHE A 271 6.96 -5.39 -7.43
CA PHE A 271 6.99 -4.23 -8.32
C PHE A 271 7.24 -4.67 -9.77
N LEU A 272 8.27 -5.49 -10.01
CA LEU A 272 8.54 -6.03 -11.33
C LEU A 272 7.37 -6.89 -11.83
N GLY A 273 6.77 -7.71 -10.96
CA GLY A 273 5.58 -8.51 -11.28
C GLY A 273 4.38 -7.66 -11.70
N ILE A 274 4.13 -6.54 -11.01
CA ILE A 274 3.07 -5.59 -11.37
C ILE A 274 3.35 -4.94 -12.72
N VAL A 275 4.57 -4.44 -12.96
CA VAL A 275 4.95 -3.81 -14.24
C VAL A 275 4.85 -4.82 -15.38
N SER A 276 5.32 -6.04 -15.19
CA SER A 276 5.20 -7.14 -16.16
C SER A 276 3.76 -7.54 -16.43
N ALA A 277 2.88 -7.50 -15.43
CA ALA A 277 1.46 -7.79 -15.59
C ALA A 277 0.71 -6.67 -16.32
N VAL A 278 1.26 -5.45 -16.30
CA VAL A 278 0.75 -4.33 -17.10
C VAL A 278 1.17 -4.54 -18.56
N ASP A 279 2.45 -4.52 -18.90
CA ASP A 279 2.84 -4.81 -20.28
C ASP A 279 4.32 -5.18 -20.38
N GLU A 280 4.64 -6.20 -21.17
CA GLU A 280 6.02 -6.57 -21.49
C GLU A 280 6.77 -5.41 -22.15
N ALA A 281 6.10 -4.63 -23.00
CA ALA A 281 6.67 -3.45 -23.65
C ALA A 281 7.06 -2.36 -22.64
N LEU A 282 6.36 -2.27 -21.51
CA LEU A 282 6.68 -1.31 -20.45
C LEU A 282 7.94 -1.74 -19.68
N VAL A 283 8.09 -3.05 -19.41
CA VAL A 283 9.30 -3.63 -18.82
C VAL A 283 10.51 -3.42 -19.72
N ASP A 284 10.35 -3.65 -21.03
CA ASP A 284 11.42 -3.44 -22.01
C ASP A 284 11.82 -1.97 -22.11
N ALA A 285 10.87 -1.04 -22.03
CA ALA A 285 11.15 0.40 -22.06
C ALA A 285 11.85 0.90 -20.79
N LEU A 286 11.50 0.35 -19.63
CA LEU A 286 12.10 0.73 -18.35
C LEU A 286 13.42 0.02 -18.07
N LEU A 287 13.63 -1.15 -18.70
CA LEU A 287 14.74 -2.09 -18.50
C LEU A 287 14.83 -2.54 -17.03
N TRP A 288 14.54 -3.81 -16.76
CA TRP A 288 14.55 -4.37 -15.39
C TRP A 288 15.83 -4.05 -14.60
N TRP A 289 17.00 -4.06 -15.26
CA TRP A 289 18.29 -3.79 -14.62
C TRP A 289 18.42 -2.32 -14.18
N ASN A 290 17.77 -1.40 -14.90
CA ASN A 290 17.82 0.02 -14.60
C ASN A 290 16.96 0.35 -13.36
N ILE A 291 15.81 -0.32 -13.24
CA ILE A 291 14.98 -0.31 -12.02
C ILE A 291 15.80 -0.86 -10.85
N ALA A 292 16.45 -2.02 -11.04
CA ALA A 292 17.24 -2.66 -9.99
C ALA A 292 18.39 -1.77 -9.49
N ILE A 293 19.08 -1.04 -10.38
CA ILE A 293 20.12 -0.08 -9.97
C ILE A 293 19.53 1.08 -9.18
N GLY A 294 18.44 1.68 -9.66
CA GLY A 294 17.76 2.78 -8.95
C GLY A 294 17.36 2.38 -7.53
N ASN A 295 16.77 1.19 -7.39
CA ASN A 295 16.33 0.69 -6.09
C ASN A 295 17.50 0.27 -5.19
N LEU A 296 18.58 -0.28 -5.74
CA LEU A 296 19.80 -0.55 -4.98
C LEU A 296 20.42 0.74 -4.43
N LEU A 297 20.50 1.80 -5.25
CA LEU A 297 20.99 3.11 -4.82
C LEU A 297 20.11 3.69 -3.71
N ALA A 298 18.79 3.57 -3.85
CA ALA A 298 17.85 3.98 -2.81
C ALA A 298 18.02 3.17 -1.52
N ALA A 299 18.17 1.85 -1.61
CA ALA A 299 18.40 0.99 -0.46
C ALA A 299 19.69 1.38 0.28
N VAL A 300 20.78 1.60 -0.45
CA VAL A 300 22.05 2.07 0.13
C VAL A 300 21.86 3.44 0.81
N ALA A 301 21.17 4.37 0.18
CA ALA A 301 20.91 5.70 0.75
C ALA A 301 20.03 5.63 2.02
N MET A 302 18.99 4.81 2.01
CA MET A 302 18.10 4.59 3.15
C MET A 302 18.84 3.93 4.31
N ILE A 303 19.60 2.85 4.04
CA ILE A 303 20.47 2.21 5.02
C ILE A 303 21.43 3.25 5.61
N THR A 304 22.13 4.01 4.77
CA THR A 304 23.05 5.06 5.23
C THR A 304 22.34 6.06 6.14
N TYR A 305 21.15 6.54 5.75
CA TYR A 305 20.34 7.44 6.57
C TYR A 305 20.02 6.85 7.95
N PHE A 306 19.50 5.62 8.00
CA PHE A 306 19.13 4.97 9.27
C PHE A 306 20.34 4.66 10.15
N PHE A 307 21.47 4.25 9.57
CA PHE A 307 22.70 3.96 10.31
C PHE A 307 23.35 5.25 10.87
N LEU A 308 23.28 6.36 10.14
CA LEU A 308 23.76 7.65 10.63
C LEU A 308 22.86 8.23 11.74
N GLY A 309 21.55 7.99 11.67
CA GLY A 309 20.58 8.40 12.68
C GLY A 309 20.65 7.57 13.98
N HIS A 310 20.97 6.28 13.88
CA HIS A 310 21.05 5.35 15.02
C HIS A 310 22.48 4.85 15.29
N ARG A 311 23.33 5.71 15.87
CA ARG A 311 24.70 5.34 16.31
C ARG A 311 24.76 4.09 17.23
N SER A 312 23.66 3.72 17.89
CA SER A 312 23.62 2.58 18.81
C SER A 312 23.47 1.20 18.15
N LEU A 313 23.01 1.14 16.89
CA LEU A 313 22.87 -0.10 16.11
C LEU A 313 24.17 -0.47 15.39
N GLY A 314 24.86 0.54 14.82
CA GLY A 314 26.18 0.34 14.21
C GLY A 314 27.24 -0.13 15.22
N ALA A 315 27.26 0.46 16.43
CA ALA A 315 28.20 0.06 17.49
C ALA A 315 27.99 -1.39 17.96
N ARG A 316 26.73 -1.82 18.14
CA ARG A 316 26.40 -3.17 18.61
C ARG A 316 26.60 -4.27 17.57
N LEU A 317 26.42 -3.96 16.28
CA LEU A 317 26.74 -4.90 15.21
C LEU A 317 28.25 -5.10 15.05
N LEU A 318 29.04 -4.03 15.22
CA LEU A 318 30.50 -4.10 15.22
C LEU A 318 31.05 -4.85 16.45
N GLU A 319 30.50 -4.61 17.65
CA GLU A 319 30.88 -5.36 18.87
C GLU A 319 30.62 -6.86 18.70
N ARG A 320 29.44 -7.24 18.19
CA ARG A 320 29.08 -8.66 18.04
C ARG A 320 29.88 -9.40 16.98
N TRP A 321 30.32 -8.70 15.92
CA TRP A 321 31.24 -9.25 14.91
C TRP A 321 32.69 -9.29 15.37
N SER A 322 33.03 -8.62 16.47
CA SER A 322 34.34 -8.72 17.11
C SER A 322 34.41 -9.79 18.20
N GLU A 323 33.25 -10.35 18.59
CA GLU A 323 33.11 -11.42 19.59
C GLU A 323 32.99 -12.83 18.97
N ASP A 324 32.86 -12.94 17.64
CA ASP A 324 32.94 -14.20 16.87
C ASP A 324 34.29 -14.29 16.13
#